data_AF-A0ABD0XSU8-F1
#
_entry.id   AF-A0ABD0XSU8-F1
#
_cell.length_a   1.000
_cell.length_b   1.000
_cell.length_c   1.000
_cell.angle_alpha   90.00
_cell.angle_beta   90.00
_cell.angle_gamma   90.00
#
_symmetry.space_group_name_H-M   'P 1'
#
loop_
_entity.id
_entity.type
_entity.pdbx_description
1 polymer ?
#
loop_
_entity_poly.entity_id
_entity_poly.type
_entity_poly.pdbx_seq_one_letter_code
_entity_poly.pdbx_strand_id
1 'polypeptide(L)'
;AVETSKSLNSALEDIQSISNINLVNAHNEGKLVHVSGPIHVEEPLTEPEYGVSVPAVILKRRVQMYQWVEIEENNRETGDQSDLDRKYTYLNEWRDKLVDSNKFRYPTGHHNPKSFPINSGIYISDVVRIGAFVLSDNLKRKFNDFTLVTSDERPERRDIKMHAGLYYHALDVWNPEVGDTRVQFSYAGSSGDVVSIIGRQIGSRLGESGLVMLEPTRVPAEQMITNKHNKNVWMIRLFRTLGWLCVYVSTTFFGHLIHHFEIKKNWFFEFFIMGGKVSPYFSISASVSVVIVSSMWLFYKPWIGVGMASMAFFPLFINAYFKDKRCYSGQYHQL
;
A
#
# COMPACT_ATOMS: atom_id res chain seq x y z
N ALA A 1 -6.69 13.57 -7.12
CA ALA A 1 -6.50 14.10 -5.74
C ALA A 1 -7.33 15.35 -5.51
N VAL A 2 -7.10 16.45 -6.26
CA VAL A 2 -7.87 17.70 -6.12
C VAL A 2 -9.32 17.53 -6.60
N GLU A 3 -9.52 16.90 -7.77
CA GLU A 3 -10.86 16.55 -8.24
C GLU A 3 -11.56 15.57 -7.28
N THR A 4 -10.81 14.59 -6.79
CA THR A 4 -11.24 13.65 -5.76
C THR A 4 -11.69 14.37 -4.47
N SER A 5 -10.98 15.40 -4.02
CA SER A 5 -11.40 16.17 -2.84
C SER A 5 -12.66 17.01 -3.09
N LYS A 6 -12.82 17.58 -4.29
CA LYS A 6 -14.00 18.37 -4.63
C LYS A 6 -15.25 17.49 -4.71
N SER A 7 -15.14 16.33 -5.35
CA SER A 7 -16.24 15.37 -5.43
C SER A 7 -16.59 14.75 -4.07
N LEU A 8 -15.60 14.50 -3.20
CA LEU A 8 -15.88 14.00 -1.84
C LEU A 8 -16.54 15.05 -0.94
N ASN A 9 -16.15 16.32 -1.01
CA ASN A 9 -16.79 17.37 -0.21
C ASN A 9 -18.25 17.56 -0.61
N SER A 10 -18.54 17.56 -1.92
CA SER A 10 -19.93 17.57 -2.41
C SER A 10 -20.70 16.32 -2.00
N ALA A 11 -20.03 15.16 -1.94
CA ALA A 11 -20.65 13.94 -1.41
C ALA A 11 -20.92 14.01 0.10
N LEU A 12 -20.10 14.75 0.86
CA LEU A 12 -20.26 14.91 2.31
C LEU A 12 -21.55 15.64 2.67
N GLU A 13 -21.91 16.67 1.89
CA GLU A 13 -23.17 17.41 2.05
C GLU A 13 -24.42 16.55 1.74
N ASP A 14 -24.26 15.49 0.95
CA ASP A 14 -25.35 14.60 0.52
C ASP A 14 -25.45 13.31 1.36
N ILE A 15 -24.52 13.07 2.31
CA ILE A 15 -24.56 11.85 3.14
C ILE A 15 -25.59 11.98 4.25
N GLN A 16 -26.60 11.11 4.19
CA GLN A 16 -27.57 10.96 5.27
C GLN A 16 -27.07 9.95 6.31
N SER A 17 -26.78 10.42 7.52
CA SER A 17 -26.46 9.52 8.64
C SER A 17 -27.72 8.84 9.16
N ILE A 18 -27.70 7.51 9.25
CA ILE A 18 -28.81 6.68 9.75
C ILE A 18 -28.57 6.35 11.22
N SER A 19 -29.48 6.81 12.08
CA SER A 19 -29.44 6.51 13.52
C SER A 19 -30.10 5.17 13.87
N ASN A 20 -31.21 4.83 13.20
CA ASN A 20 -31.91 3.56 13.39
C ASN A 20 -31.60 2.59 12.25
N ILE A 21 -30.68 1.66 12.50
CA ILE A 21 -30.25 0.65 11.51
C ILE A 21 -31.30 -0.44 11.26
N ASN A 22 -32.34 -0.56 12.09
CA ASN A 22 -33.34 -1.60 12.00
C ASN A 22 -34.52 -1.24 11.08
N LEU A 23 -34.50 -0.04 10.49
CA LEU A 23 -35.55 0.43 9.59
C LEU A 23 -34.95 1.00 8.31
N VAL A 24 -35.36 0.46 7.17
CA VAL A 24 -35.01 1.00 5.85
C VAL A 24 -35.99 2.13 5.52
N ASN A 25 -35.50 3.37 5.41
CA ASN A 25 -36.32 4.50 5.01
C ASN A 25 -36.30 4.68 3.49
N ALA A 26 -37.47 4.60 2.84
CA ALA A 26 -37.61 4.80 1.40
C ALA A 26 -37.18 6.21 0.93
N HIS A 27 -37.17 7.23 1.80
CA HIS A 27 -36.70 8.57 1.47
C HIS A 27 -35.18 8.65 1.21
N ASN A 28 -34.44 7.61 1.58
CA ASN A 28 -33.01 7.48 1.34
C ASN A 28 -32.68 6.72 0.06
N GLU A 29 -33.69 6.27 -0.70
CA GLU A 29 -33.48 5.54 -1.94
C GLU A 29 -32.62 6.34 -2.93
N GLY A 30 -31.55 5.72 -3.44
CA GLY A 30 -30.60 6.33 -4.36
C GLY A 30 -29.61 7.34 -3.72
N LYS A 31 -29.78 7.67 -2.44
CA LYS A 31 -28.90 8.61 -1.71
C LYS A 31 -27.70 7.89 -1.08
N LEU A 32 -26.64 8.65 -0.82
CA LEU A 32 -25.54 8.17 0.01
C LEU A 32 -25.97 8.15 1.47
N VAL A 33 -25.81 7.01 2.13
CA VAL A 33 -26.13 6.86 3.53
C VAL A 33 -24.90 6.43 4.32
N HIS A 34 -24.82 6.91 5.57
CA HIS A 34 -23.87 6.43 6.56
C HIS A 34 -24.58 5.53 7.56
N VAL A 35 -24.08 4.31 7.71
CA VAL A 35 -24.63 3.30 8.63
C VAL A 35 -23.50 2.80 9.50
N SER A 36 -23.74 2.69 10.81
CA SER A 36 -22.79 2.13 11.75
C SER A 36 -23.47 1.14 12.67
N GLY A 37 -22.91 -0.05 12.81
CA GLY A 37 -23.51 -1.10 13.62
C GLY A 37 -22.76 -2.43 13.56
N PRO A 38 -23.15 -3.38 14.42
CA PRO A 38 -22.62 -4.74 14.35
C PRO A 38 -23.07 -5.39 13.04
N ILE A 39 -22.14 -6.06 12.36
CA ILE A 39 -22.47 -6.92 11.23
C ILE A 39 -23.07 -8.24 11.74
N HIS A 40 -24.03 -8.77 11.00
CA HIS A 40 -24.60 -10.08 11.23
C HIS A 40 -24.41 -10.92 9.97
N VAL A 41 -23.72 -12.03 10.13
CA VAL A 41 -23.53 -13.05 9.09
C VAL A 41 -24.56 -14.14 9.35
N GLU A 42 -25.45 -14.40 8.38
CA GLU A 42 -26.57 -15.34 8.57
C GLU A 42 -26.07 -16.79 8.68
N GLU A 43 -25.19 -17.21 7.78
CA GLU A 43 -24.59 -18.55 7.77
C GLU A 43 -23.06 -18.48 7.91
N PRO A 44 -22.45 -19.29 8.79
CA PRO A 44 -21.00 -19.33 8.93
C PRO A 44 -20.34 -19.91 7.68
N LEU A 45 -19.15 -19.42 7.35
CA LEU A 45 -18.33 -19.99 6.30
C LEU A 45 -17.60 -21.22 6.84
N THR A 46 -17.76 -22.36 6.16
CA THR A 46 -17.27 -23.65 6.63
C THR A 46 -16.28 -24.30 5.65
N GLU A 47 -15.26 -24.96 6.20
CA GLU A 47 -14.34 -25.85 5.51
C GLU A 47 -14.30 -27.18 6.28
N PRO A 48 -15.26 -28.09 6.01
CA PRO A 48 -15.50 -29.28 6.82
C PRO A 48 -14.31 -30.24 6.90
N GLU A 49 -13.52 -30.34 5.82
CA GLU A 49 -12.31 -31.18 5.80
C GLU A 49 -11.29 -30.79 6.88
N TYR A 50 -11.35 -29.53 7.35
CA TYR A 50 -10.44 -28.97 8.33
C TYR A 50 -11.12 -28.65 9.67
N GLY A 51 -12.42 -28.95 9.83
CA GLY A 51 -13.18 -28.58 11.03
C GLY A 51 -13.31 -27.07 11.23
N VAL A 52 -13.16 -26.26 10.17
CA VAL A 52 -13.23 -24.80 10.27
C VAL A 52 -14.67 -24.36 10.03
N SER A 53 -15.23 -23.61 10.99
CA SER A 53 -16.53 -22.95 10.87
C SER A 53 -16.44 -21.58 11.53
N VAL A 54 -16.57 -20.51 10.75
CA VAL A 54 -16.40 -19.14 11.25
C VAL A 54 -17.55 -18.26 10.77
N PRO A 55 -18.30 -17.61 11.67
CA PRO A 55 -19.33 -16.64 11.30
C PRO A 55 -18.64 -15.33 10.87
N ALA A 56 -18.20 -15.24 9.61
CA ALA A 56 -17.47 -14.09 9.08
C ALA A 56 -17.86 -13.73 7.64
N VAL A 57 -17.58 -12.49 7.23
CA VAL A 57 -17.87 -12.00 5.86
C VAL A 57 -17.01 -12.70 4.83
N ILE A 58 -15.72 -12.91 5.12
CA ILE A 58 -14.77 -13.59 4.23
C ILE A 58 -14.01 -14.65 5.00
N LEU A 59 -13.87 -15.84 4.41
CA LEU A 59 -12.95 -16.89 4.82
C LEU A 59 -11.93 -17.10 3.70
N LYS A 60 -10.65 -17.07 4.04
CA LYS A 60 -9.54 -17.24 3.09
C LYS A 60 -8.75 -18.49 3.45
N ARG A 61 -8.65 -19.40 2.48
CA ARG A 61 -7.78 -20.58 2.51
C ARG A 61 -6.48 -20.26 1.77
N ARG A 62 -5.37 -20.20 2.48
CA ARG A 62 -4.03 -20.05 1.91
C ARG A 62 -3.33 -21.40 1.93
N VAL A 63 -3.00 -21.91 0.74
CA VAL A 63 -2.26 -23.17 0.58
C VAL A 63 -0.84 -22.86 0.13
N GLN A 64 0.12 -23.51 0.78
CA GLN A 64 1.53 -23.47 0.44
C GLN A 64 2.03 -24.88 0.17
N MET A 65 2.90 -25.03 -0.81
CA MET A 65 3.56 -26.30 -1.11
C MET A 65 5.06 -26.17 -0.86
N TYR A 66 5.63 -27.17 -0.20
CA TYR A 66 7.06 -27.27 0.04
C TYR A 66 7.73 -27.66 -1.28
N GLN A 67 8.61 -26.79 -1.77
CA GLN A 67 9.17 -26.87 -3.12
C GLN A 67 10.61 -26.39 -3.12
N TRP A 68 11.41 -26.89 -4.06
CA TRP A 68 12.70 -26.30 -4.40
C TRP A 68 12.52 -24.87 -4.91
N VAL A 69 13.43 -23.99 -4.47
CA VAL A 69 13.56 -22.60 -4.90
C VAL A 69 15.02 -22.36 -5.26
N GLU A 70 15.25 -21.83 -6.46
CA GLU A 70 16.55 -21.34 -6.90
C GLU A 70 16.73 -19.88 -6.44
N ILE A 71 17.85 -19.62 -5.78
CA ILE A 71 18.27 -18.30 -5.33
C ILE A 71 19.52 -17.92 -6.10
N GLU A 72 19.43 -16.83 -6.83
CA GLU A 72 20.53 -16.24 -7.57
C GLU A 72 21.30 -15.24 -6.68
N GLU A 73 22.55 -15.55 -6.37
CA GLU A 73 23.47 -14.63 -5.69
C GLU A 73 24.12 -13.72 -6.75
N ASN A 74 23.67 -12.46 -6.79
CA ASN A 74 24.29 -11.43 -7.63
C ASN A 74 25.44 -10.76 -6.87
N ASN A 75 26.68 -11.21 -7.07
CA ASN A 75 27.87 -10.48 -6.62
C ASN A 75 28.06 -9.22 -7.48
N ARG A 76 27.47 -8.10 -7.06
CA ARG A 76 27.57 -6.80 -7.77
C ARG A 76 28.88 -6.03 -7.48
N GLU A 77 29.94 -6.69 -7.03
CA GLU A 77 31.23 -6.03 -6.75
C GLU A 77 32.19 -6.03 -7.94
N THR A 78 31.95 -6.83 -8.99
CA THR A 78 32.81 -6.86 -10.17
C THR A 78 32.02 -6.35 -11.37
N GLY A 79 32.46 -5.23 -11.95
CA GLY A 79 31.79 -4.54 -13.07
C GLY A 79 31.83 -5.27 -14.41
N ASP A 80 31.83 -6.60 -14.42
CA ASP A 80 31.90 -7.41 -15.63
C ASP A 80 30.56 -8.14 -15.86
N GLN A 81 29.86 -7.80 -16.94
CA GLN A 81 28.56 -8.33 -17.32
C GLN A 81 28.69 -9.71 -18.00
N SER A 82 29.44 -10.65 -17.41
CA SER A 82 29.50 -12.02 -17.92
C SER A 82 28.50 -12.91 -17.17
N ASP A 83 27.66 -13.65 -17.90
CA ASP A 83 26.71 -14.62 -17.33
C ASP A 83 27.38 -15.81 -16.60
N LEU A 84 28.71 -15.84 -16.56
CA LEU A 84 29.51 -16.96 -16.04
C LEU A 84 29.74 -16.91 -14.52
N ASP A 85 29.52 -15.77 -13.87
CA ASP A 85 29.83 -15.59 -12.43
C ASP A 85 28.60 -15.61 -11.50
N ARG A 86 27.41 -15.90 -12.03
CA ARG A 86 26.20 -16.02 -11.20
C ARG A 86 26.23 -17.34 -10.41
N LYS A 87 26.24 -17.23 -9.08
CA LYS A 87 26.15 -18.38 -8.18
C LYS A 87 24.67 -18.67 -7.88
N TYR A 88 24.27 -19.93 -8.03
CA TYR A 88 22.92 -20.40 -7.78
C TYR A 88 22.91 -21.32 -6.57
N THR A 89 22.02 -21.04 -5.61
CA THR A 89 21.79 -21.86 -4.42
C THR A 89 20.38 -22.41 -4.46
N TYR A 90 20.20 -23.68 -4.10
CA TYR A 90 18.90 -24.34 -4.06
C TYR A 90 18.52 -24.66 -2.63
N LEU A 91 17.30 -24.31 -2.24
CA LEU A 91 16.76 -24.65 -0.94
C LEU A 91 15.28 -24.98 -1.05
N ASN A 92 14.76 -25.67 -0.05
CA ASN A 92 13.35 -26.02 0.01
C ASN A 92 12.58 -24.99 0.86
N GLU A 93 11.51 -24.46 0.29
CA GLU A 93 10.71 -23.39 0.88
C GLU A 93 9.21 -23.66 0.68
N TRP A 94 8.41 -23.19 1.62
CA TRP A 94 6.96 -23.13 1.49
C TRP A 94 6.57 -21.97 0.56
N ARG A 95 6.04 -22.27 -0.62
CA ARG A 95 5.63 -21.26 -1.60
C ARG A 95 4.12 -21.30 -1.85
N ASP A 96 3.49 -20.12 -1.94
CA ASP A 96 2.06 -19.97 -2.27
C ASP A 96 1.76 -20.21 -3.76
N LYS A 97 2.81 -20.33 -4.59
CA LYS A 97 2.72 -20.50 -6.04
C LYS A 97 3.63 -21.62 -6.49
N LEU A 98 3.32 -22.16 -7.66
CA LEU A 98 4.11 -23.21 -8.28
C LEU A 98 5.45 -22.64 -8.73
N VAL A 99 6.54 -23.30 -8.35
CA VAL A 99 7.88 -22.97 -8.84
C VAL A 99 8.24 -23.95 -9.94
N ASP A 100 8.30 -23.47 -11.18
CA ASP A 100 8.64 -24.30 -12.33
C ASP A 100 10.13 -24.63 -12.32
N SER A 101 10.46 -25.78 -11.74
CA SER A 101 11.84 -26.28 -11.64
C SER A 101 12.50 -26.54 -12.99
N ASN A 102 11.75 -26.61 -14.09
CA ASN A 102 12.35 -26.76 -15.43
C ASN A 102 13.13 -25.51 -15.86
N LYS A 103 12.89 -24.37 -15.20
CA LYS A 103 13.56 -23.11 -15.46
C LYS A 103 14.82 -22.91 -14.61
N PHE A 104 15.12 -23.85 -13.71
CA PHE A 104 16.33 -23.80 -12.92
C PHE A 104 17.56 -23.95 -13.81
N ARG A 105 18.66 -23.32 -13.41
CA ARG A 105 19.97 -23.45 -14.04
C ARG A 105 20.46 -24.89 -13.99
N TYR A 106 20.25 -25.56 -12.86
CA TYR A 106 20.60 -26.96 -12.62
C TYR A 106 19.40 -27.73 -12.06
N PRO A 107 18.48 -28.19 -12.93
CA PRO A 107 17.23 -28.84 -12.50
C PRO A 107 17.43 -30.25 -11.93
N THR A 108 18.53 -30.93 -12.28
CA THR A 108 18.82 -32.29 -11.83
C THR A 108 18.87 -32.36 -10.30
N GLY A 109 17.99 -33.18 -9.71
CA GLY A 109 17.85 -33.30 -8.24
C GLY A 109 16.88 -32.32 -7.60
N HIS A 110 16.39 -31.31 -8.34
CA HIS A 110 15.56 -30.22 -7.83
C HIS A 110 14.16 -30.18 -8.46
N HIS A 111 13.54 -31.35 -8.64
CA HIS A 111 12.25 -31.46 -9.32
C HIS A 111 11.09 -31.06 -8.41
N ASN A 112 10.25 -30.13 -8.87
CA ASN A 112 8.99 -29.76 -8.21
C ASN A 112 7.78 -30.41 -8.89
N PRO A 113 6.67 -30.62 -8.16
CA PRO A 113 5.39 -31.00 -8.74
C PRO A 113 4.93 -29.98 -9.80
N LYS A 114 4.03 -30.41 -10.69
CA LYS A 114 3.49 -29.56 -11.78
C LYS A 114 2.15 -28.91 -11.45
N SER A 115 1.56 -29.25 -10.31
CA SER A 115 0.31 -28.69 -9.83
C SER A 115 0.23 -28.76 -8.31
N PHE A 116 -0.65 -27.94 -7.72
CA PHE A 116 -1.02 -28.08 -6.33
C PHE A 116 -2.07 -29.19 -6.19
N PRO A 117 -1.99 -30.06 -5.17
CA PRO A 117 -3.06 -31.00 -4.86
C PRO A 117 -4.31 -30.28 -4.31
N ILE A 118 -4.12 -29.12 -3.67
CA ILE A 118 -5.18 -28.33 -3.03
C ILE A 118 -4.98 -26.86 -3.39
N ASN A 119 -6.05 -26.19 -3.78
CA ASN A 119 -6.00 -24.80 -4.22
C ASN A 119 -6.31 -23.81 -3.10
N SER A 120 -5.61 -22.68 -3.10
CA SER A 120 -6.02 -21.51 -2.31
C SER A 120 -7.39 -21.01 -2.76
N GLY A 121 -8.18 -20.46 -1.83
CA GLY A 121 -9.55 -20.04 -2.08
C GLY A 121 -9.97 -18.87 -1.21
N ILE A 122 -10.97 -18.12 -1.67
CA ILE A 122 -11.64 -17.07 -0.91
C ILE A 122 -13.13 -17.35 -1.00
N TYR A 123 -13.76 -17.50 0.15
CA TYR A 123 -15.20 -17.68 0.32
C TYR A 123 -15.76 -16.41 0.92
N ILE A 124 -16.88 -15.95 0.37
CA ILE A 124 -17.57 -14.74 0.82
C ILE A 124 -18.97 -15.18 1.21
N SER A 125 -19.42 -14.77 2.40
CA SER A 125 -20.77 -15.10 2.86
C SER A 125 -21.82 -14.50 1.92
N ASP A 126 -22.88 -15.27 1.64
CA ASP A 126 -23.94 -14.86 0.72
C ASP A 126 -24.67 -13.63 1.27
N VAL A 127 -25.09 -13.71 2.54
CA VAL A 127 -25.89 -12.67 3.20
C VAL A 127 -25.18 -12.13 4.45
N VAL A 128 -24.82 -10.85 4.38
CA VAL A 128 -24.26 -10.09 5.50
C VAL A 128 -25.11 -8.85 5.70
N ARG A 129 -25.51 -8.60 6.96
CA ARG A 129 -26.43 -7.55 7.35
C ARG A 129 -25.83 -6.57 8.34
N ILE A 130 -26.35 -5.34 8.35
CA ILE A 130 -26.28 -4.43 9.49
C ILE A 130 -27.70 -3.94 9.76
N GLY A 131 -28.32 -4.43 10.84
CA GLY A 131 -29.73 -4.21 11.09
C GLY A 131 -30.59 -4.72 9.92
N ALA A 132 -31.38 -3.83 9.31
CA ALA A 132 -32.23 -4.13 8.16
C ALA A 132 -31.52 -4.02 6.80
N PHE A 133 -30.27 -3.57 6.76
CA PHE A 133 -29.51 -3.37 5.53
C PHE A 133 -28.68 -4.59 5.17
N VAL A 134 -28.63 -4.95 3.89
CA VAL A 134 -27.84 -6.04 3.32
C VAL A 134 -26.63 -5.48 2.57
N LEU A 135 -25.45 -6.02 2.83
CA LEU A 135 -24.21 -5.59 2.20
C LEU A 135 -24.08 -6.18 0.80
N SER A 136 -23.78 -5.34 -0.19
CA SER A 136 -23.44 -5.79 -1.54
C SER A 136 -22.08 -6.49 -1.61
N ASP A 137 -21.84 -7.27 -2.67
CA ASP A 137 -20.57 -7.96 -2.87
C ASP A 137 -19.37 -7.02 -2.99
N ASN A 138 -19.58 -5.83 -3.58
CA ASN A 138 -18.54 -4.80 -3.67
C ASN A 138 -18.11 -4.28 -2.30
N LEU A 139 -19.03 -4.28 -1.34
CA LEU A 139 -18.76 -3.87 0.03
C LEU A 139 -18.14 -5.03 0.83
N LYS A 140 -18.67 -6.25 0.68
CA LYS A 140 -18.07 -7.46 1.27
C LYS A 140 -16.60 -7.61 0.87
N ARG A 141 -16.23 -7.32 -0.39
CA ARG A 141 -14.83 -7.34 -0.86
C ARG A 141 -13.91 -6.27 -0.25
N LYS A 142 -14.42 -5.29 0.51
CA LYS A 142 -13.59 -4.28 1.20
C LYS A 142 -13.05 -4.74 2.56
N PHE A 143 -13.59 -5.83 3.11
CA PHE A 143 -13.01 -6.45 4.30
C PHE A 143 -11.65 -7.03 3.94
N ASN A 144 -10.58 -6.38 4.43
CA ASN A 144 -9.20 -6.72 4.12
C ASN A 144 -8.32 -6.91 5.35
N ASP A 145 -8.90 -6.75 6.54
CA ASP A 145 -8.24 -7.04 7.81
C ASP A 145 -8.50 -8.50 8.18
N PHE A 146 -7.49 -9.34 7.95
CA PHE A 146 -7.60 -10.78 8.12
C PHE A 146 -6.99 -11.22 9.45
N THR A 147 -7.79 -11.90 10.25
CA THR A 147 -7.37 -12.56 11.49
C THR A 147 -7.20 -14.06 11.23
N LEU A 148 -6.17 -14.66 11.82
CA LEU A 148 -5.94 -16.10 11.70
C LEU A 148 -7.02 -16.89 12.43
N VAL A 149 -7.49 -17.97 11.81
CA VAL A 149 -8.36 -18.94 12.48
C VAL A 149 -7.48 -19.76 13.43
N THR A 150 -7.69 -19.57 14.73
CA THR A 150 -7.09 -20.41 15.77
C THR A 150 -8.14 -21.42 16.22
N SER A 151 -8.04 -22.65 15.75
CA SER A 151 -8.84 -23.77 16.27
C SER A 151 -7.91 -24.80 16.90
N ASP A 152 -8.32 -25.31 18.06
CA ASP A 152 -7.70 -26.47 18.70
C ASP A 152 -8.39 -27.78 18.29
N GLU A 153 -9.47 -27.68 17.51
CA GLU A 153 -10.23 -28.82 17.03
C GLU A 153 -9.45 -29.52 15.91
N ARG A 154 -9.14 -30.80 16.12
CA ARG A 154 -8.45 -31.60 15.11
C ARG A 154 -9.44 -32.01 14.02
N PRO A 155 -9.03 -31.96 12.74
CA PRO A 155 -9.82 -32.54 11.66
C PRO A 155 -10.15 -34.02 11.94
N GLU A 156 -11.34 -34.45 11.54
CA GLU A 156 -11.74 -35.86 11.62
C GLU A 156 -10.84 -36.77 10.75
N ARG A 157 -10.34 -36.20 9.65
CA ARG A 157 -9.42 -36.83 8.71
C ARG A 157 -8.04 -37.02 9.33
N ARG A 158 -7.65 -38.28 9.53
CA ARG A 158 -6.36 -38.68 10.15
C ARG A 158 -5.13 -38.36 9.30
N ASP A 159 -5.30 -38.18 7.99
CA ASP A 159 -4.24 -37.80 7.07
C ASP A 159 -3.86 -36.32 7.17
N ILE A 160 -4.71 -35.49 7.79
CA ILE A 160 -4.46 -34.07 8.03
C ILE A 160 -3.89 -33.89 9.43
N LYS A 161 -2.67 -33.37 9.52
CA LYS A 161 -2.02 -33.08 10.80
C LYS A 161 -2.16 -31.61 11.13
N MET A 162 -2.46 -31.30 12.39
CA MET A 162 -2.56 -29.92 12.85
C MET A 162 -1.38 -29.57 13.77
N HIS A 163 -0.69 -28.48 13.46
CA HIS A 163 0.37 -27.93 14.31
C HIS A 163 0.38 -26.41 14.23
N ALA A 164 0.36 -25.73 15.38
CA ALA A 164 0.40 -24.26 15.48
C ALA A 164 -0.65 -23.51 14.61
N GLY A 165 -1.88 -24.04 14.53
CA GLY A 165 -2.96 -23.45 13.72
C GLY A 165 -2.82 -23.63 12.20
N LEU A 166 -1.86 -24.46 11.76
CA LEU A 166 -1.68 -24.86 10.37
C LEU A 166 -2.07 -26.33 10.19
N TYR A 167 -2.65 -26.63 9.03
CA TYR A 167 -3.02 -27.98 8.63
C TYR A 167 -2.05 -28.50 7.58
N TYR A 168 -1.48 -29.67 7.81
CA TYR A 168 -0.44 -30.27 6.99
C TYR A 168 -0.94 -31.55 6.33
N HIS A 169 -0.75 -31.61 5.02
CA HIS A 169 -0.83 -32.83 4.21
C HIS A 169 0.61 -33.28 3.98
N ALA A 170 1.18 -33.94 4.99
CA ALA A 170 2.59 -34.34 5.05
C ALA A 170 2.79 -35.60 5.89
N LEU A 171 3.71 -36.47 5.49
CA LEU A 171 4.07 -37.68 6.24
C LEU A 171 4.83 -37.37 7.53
N ASP A 172 5.57 -36.27 7.59
CA ASP A 172 6.15 -35.71 8.81
C ASP A 172 6.07 -34.17 8.76
N VAL A 173 5.60 -33.56 9.85
CA VAL A 173 5.47 -32.10 9.95
C VAL A 173 6.84 -31.45 10.17
N TRP A 174 7.77 -32.16 10.80
CA TRP A 174 9.09 -31.65 11.17
C TRP A 174 10.13 -31.84 10.08
N ASN A 175 9.91 -32.81 9.19
CA ASN A 175 10.75 -33.09 8.02
C ASN A 175 9.89 -33.13 6.75
N PRO A 176 9.41 -31.98 6.24
CA PRO A 176 8.56 -31.92 5.07
C PRO A 176 9.31 -32.32 3.80
N GLU A 177 8.62 -32.97 2.87
CA GLU A 177 9.15 -33.38 1.57
C GLU A 177 8.58 -32.52 0.44
N VAL A 178 9.27 -32.51 -0.71
CA VAL A 178 8.83 -31.74 -1.87
C VAL A 178 7.47 -32.25 -2.35
N GLY A 179 6.48 -31.36 -2.39
CA GLY A 179 5.10 -31.67 -2.71
C GLY A 179 4.17 -31.73 -1.51
N ASP A 180 4.70 -31.77 -0.30
CA ASP A 180 3.88 -31.60 0.91
C ASP A 180 3.19 -30.24 0.89
N THR A 181 1.96 -30.19 1.40
CA THR A 181 1.20 -28.95 1.48
C THR A 181 0.83 -28.59 2.89
N ARG A 182 0.80 -27.28 3.17
CA ARG A 182 0.23 -26.73 4.40
C ARG A 182 -0.84 -25.70 4.07
N VAL A 183 -1.86 -25.67 4.90
CA VAL A 183 -3.05 -24.85 4.75
C VAL A 183 -3.21 -23.97 5.98
N GLN A 184 -3.44 -22.67 5.73
CA GLN A 184 -3.72 -21.67 6.75
C GLN A 184 -5.06 -21.00 6.44
N PHE A 185 -5.91 -20.90 7.45
CA PHE A 185 -7.18 -20.19 7.34
C PHE A 185 -7.10 -18.84 8.02
N SER A 186 -7.67 -17.82 7.38
CA SER A 186 -7.87 -16.50 7.97
C SER A 186 -9.24 -15.96 7.58
N TYR A 187 -9.86 -15.17 8.44
CA TYR A 187 -11.17 -14.59 8.18
C TYR A 187 -11.16 -13.08 8.36
N ALA A 188 -12.13 -12.39 7.74
CA ALA A 188 -12.31 -10.95 7.87
C ALA A 188 -13.78 -10.60 8.11
N GLY A 189 -14.03 -9.66 9.03
CA GLY A 189 -15.36 -9.23 9.45
C GLY A 189 -16.12 -10.33 10.19
N SER A 190 -15.82 -10.52 11.46
CA SER A 190 -16.57 -11.45 12.33
C SER A 190 -17.99 -10.95 12.54
N SER A 191 -18.95 -11.86 12.58
CA SER A 191 -20.31 -11.56 13.04
C SER A 191 -20.24 -10.95 14.44
N GLY A 192 -20.89 -9.81 14.65
CA GLY A 192 -20.79 -8.96 15.83
C GLY A 192 -19.83 -7.77 15.70
N ASP A 193 -18.90 -7.79 14.74
CA ASP A 193 -17.95 -6.69 14.55
C ASP A 193 -18.69 -5.40 14.20
N VAL A 194 -18.33 -4.32 14.88
CA VAL A 194 -18.92 -3.01 14.59
C VAL A 194 -18.15 -2.37 13.47
N VAL A 195 -18.85 -2.00 12.40
CA VAL A 195 -18.27 -1.30 11.24
C VAL A 195 -19.07 -0.06 10.90
N SER A 196 -18.41 0.89 10.26
CA SER A 196 -19.02 2.07 9.67
C SER A 196 -18.93 2.01 8.15
N ILE A 197 -20.06 2.22 7.50
CA ILE A 197 -20.23 2.10 6.06
C ILE A 197 -20.77 3.41 5.51
N ILE A 198 -20.19 3.85 4.40
CA ILE A 198 -20.80 4.85 3.51
C ILE A 198 -21.07 4.17 2.18
N GLY A 199 -22.31 4.19 1.73
CA GLY A 199 -22.71 3.59 0.46
C GLY A 199 -24.06 4.11 0.00
N ARG A 200 -24.33 3.97 -1.31
CA ARG A 200 -25.66 4.29 -1.85
C ARG A 200 -26.66 3.23 -1.41
N GLN A 201 -27.85 3.66 -0.96
CA GLN A 201 -28.96 2.77 -0.63
C GLN A 201 -29.76 2.44 -1.90
N ILE A 202 -30.01 1.14 -2.12
CA ILE A 202 -30.93 0.63 -3.14
C ILE A 202 -31.84 -0.41 -2.49
N GLY A 203 -33.07 -0.02 -2.17
CA GLY A 203 -33.94 -0.80 -1.28
C GLY A 203 -33.25 -1.05 0.07
N SER A 204 -33.13 -2.33 0.44
CA SER A 204 -32.37 -2.75 1.64
C SER A 204 -30.87 -2.94 1.38
N ARG A 205 -30.40 -2.87 0.14
CA ARG A 205 -29.01 -3.15 -0.22
C ARG A 205 -28.14 -1.89 -0.12
N LEU A 206 -26.91 -2.06 0.37
CA LEU A 206 -25.93 -0.97 0.49
C LEU A 206 -24.71 -1.19 -0.40
N GLY A 207 -24.35 -0.14 -1.15
CA GLY A 207 -23.05 -0.02 -1.80
C GLY A 207 -22.89 -0.78 -3.13
N GLU A 208 -23.97 -1.03 -3.88
CA GLU A 208 -23.87 -1.69 -5.19
C GLU A 208 -23.12 -0.84 -6.22
N SER A 209 -23.31 0.48 -6.21
CA SER A 209 -22.71 1.41 -7.16
C SER A 209 -22.26 2.72 -6.51
N GLY A 210 -21.32 3.40 -7.17
CA GLY A 210 -20.83 4.71 -6.75
C GLY A 210 -19.79 4.64 -5.62
N LEU A 211 -19.83 5.64 -4.73
CA LEU A 211 -18.90 5.77 -3.62
C LEU A 211 -19.22 4.72 -2.55
N VAL A 212 -18.24 3.86 -2.25
CA VAL A 212 -18.36 2.84 -1.21
C VAL A 212 -17.14 2.89 -0.30
N MET A 213 -17.39 3.14 0.98
CA MET A 213 -16.37 3.15 2.03
C MET A 213 -16.78 2.22 3.16
N LEU A 214 -15.77 1.59 3.76
CA LEU A 214 -15.88 0.76 4.94
C LEU A 214 -14.70 1.12 5.84
N GLU A 215 -14.99 1.39 7.11
CA GLU A 215 -14.00 1.52 8.16
C GLU A 215 -14.39 0.65 9.35
N PRO A 216 -13.41 0.04 10.05
CA PRO A 216 -13.68 -0.71 11.26
C PRO A 216 -14.10 0.24 12.38
N THR A 217 -14.85 -0.29 13.37
CA THR A 217 -15.37 0.44 14.53
C THR A 217 -16.39 1.51 14.16
N ARG A 218 -16.88 2.26 15.16
CA ARG A 218 -17.83 3.36 14.95
C ARG A 218 -17.06 4.64 14.60
N VAL A 219 -17.11 5.01 13.33
CA VAL A 219 -16.52 6.24 12.79
C VAL A 219 -17.62 7.08 12.14
N PRO A 220 -17.78 8.37 12.50
CA PRO A 220 -18.73 9.26 11.84
C PRO A 220 -18.34 9.53 10.38
N ALA A 221 -19.33 9.81 9.53
CA ALA A 221 -19.13 9.95 8.09
C ALA A 221 -18.05 10.96 7.69
N GLU A 222 -18.01 12.11 8.36
CA GLU A 222 -17.02 13.17 8.13
C GLU A 222 -15.59 12.69 8.39
N GLN A 223 -15.40 11.92 9.47
CA GLN A 223 -14.09 11.35 9.81
C GLN A 223 -13.67 10.28 8.79
N MET A 224 -14.59 9.42 8.32
CA MET A 224 -14.27 8.41 7.30
C MET A 224 -13.77 9.07 5.99
N ILE A 225 -14.43 10.14 5.56
CA ILE A 225 -14.00 10.89 4.36
C ILE A 225 -12.66 11.57 4.60
N THR A 226 -12.47 12.17 5.77
CA THR A 226 -11.21 12.82 6.15
C THR A 226 -10.04 11.82 6.21
N ASN A 227 -10.26 10.64 6.80
CA ASN A 227 -9.29 9.54 6.84
C ASN A 227 -8.89 9.11 5.43
N LYS A 228 -9.87 8.92 4.55
CA LYS A 228 -9.64 8.57 3.15
C LYS A 228 -8.84 9.64 2.42
N HIS A 229 -9.14 10.91 2.66
CA HIS A 229 -8.42 12.03 2.06
C HIS A 229 -6.98 12.12 2.57
N ASN A 230 -6.79 12.07 3.88
CA ASN A 230 -5.48 12.19 4.53
C ASN A 230 -4.51 11.08 4.08
N LYS A 231 -4.99 9.84 3.95
CA LYS A 231 -4.17 8.72 3.45
C LYS A 231 -3.66 8.98 2.03
N ASN A 232 -4.51 9.51 1.16
CA ASN A 232 -4.12 9.86 -0.22
C ASN A 232 -3.16 11.06 -0.26
N VAL A 233 -3.41 12.08 0.57
CA VAL A 233 -2.54 13.26 0.65
C VAL A 233 -1.16 12.90 1.17
N TRP A 234 -1.06 12.04 2.18
CA TRP A 234 0.23 11.59 2.72
C TRP A 234 1.04 10.81 1.71
N MET A 235 0.41 9.89 0.95
CA MET A 235 1.09 9.19 -0.15
C MET A 235 1.66 10.15 -1.19
N ILE A 236 0.90 11.17 -1.59
CA ILE A 236 1.38 12.18 -2.55
C ILE A 236 2.54 12.99 -1.96
N ARG A 237 2.45 13.38 -0.68
CA ARG A 237 3.54 14.07 0.01
C ARG A 237 4.81 13.21 0.05
N LEU A 238 4.67 11.91 0.35
CA LEU A 238 5.78 10.94 0.37
C LEU A 238 6.45 10.82 -1.01
N PHE A 239 5.67 10.65 -2.08
CA PHE A 239 6.24 10.58 -3.43
C PHE A 239 6.92 11.88 -3.86
N ARG A 240 6.40 13.04 -3.44
CA ARG A 240 7.05 14.33 -3.68
C ARG A 240 8.39 14.43 -2.94
N THR A 241 8.45 14.02 -1.68
CA THR A 241 9.70 14.02 -0.91
C THR A 241 10.72 13.03 -1.49
N LEU A 242 10.26 11.85 -1.92
CA LEU A 242 11.12 10.85 -2.54
C LEU A 242 11.63 11.32 -3.91
N GLY A 243 10.77 11.92 -4.73
CA GLY A 243 11.18 12.51 -6.01
C GLY A 243 12.21 13.63 -5.85
N TRP A 244 12.02 14.52 -4.87
CA TRP A 244 13.03 15.54 -4.53
C TRP A 244 14.36 14.91 -4.12
N LEU A 245 14.33 13.86 -3.29
CA LEU A 245 15.53 13.15 -2.85
C LEU A 245 16.26 12.50 -4.04
N CYS A 246 15.53 11.93 -5.00
CA CYS A 246 16.12 11.42 -6.24
C CYS A 246 16.83 12.55 -7.03
N VAL A 247 16.19 13.71 -7.21
CA VAL A 247 16.80 14.86 -7.89
C VAL A 247 18.04 15.35 -7.14
N TYR A 248 18.00 15.37 -5.80
CA TYR A 248 19.16 15.72 -4.97
C TYR A 248 20.35 14.79 -5.21
N VAL A 249 20.12 13.47 -5.13
CA VAL A 249 21.13 12.46 -5.39
C VAL A 249 21.67 12.59 -6.82
N SER A 250 20.80 12.73 -7.83
CA SER A 250 21.22 12.96 -9.22
C SER A 250 22.11 14.21 -9.36
N THR A 251 21.75 15.30 -8.69
CA THR A 251 22.53 16.56 -8.74
C THR A 251 23.90 16.38 -8.08
N THR A 252 24.01 15.61 -7.00
CA THR A 252 25.31 15.32 -6.37
C THR A 252 26.25 14.51 -7.27
N PHE A 253 25.73 13.49 -7.95
CA PHE A 253 26.52 12.71 -8.92
C PHE A 253 26.96 13.56 -10.11
N PHE A 254 26.04 14.37 -10.65
CA PHE A 254 26.34 15.25 -11.78
C PHE A 254 27.33 16.37 -11.40
N GLY A 255 27.26 16.89 -10.17
CA GLY A 255 28.21 17.84 -9.64
C GLY A 255 29.64 17.29 -9.57
N HIS A 256 29.79 16.02 -9.19
CA HIS A 256 31.10 15.35 -9.17
C HIS A 256 31.68 15.21 -10.60
N LEU A 257 30.85 14.89 -11.60
CA LEU A 257 31.27 14.87 -13.00
C LEU A 257 31.72 16.24 -13.48
N ILE A 258 30.97 17.31 -13.19
CA ILE A 258 31.34 18.69 -13.59
C ILE A 258 32.68 19.11 -12.99
N HIS A 259 32.96 18.73 -11.74
CA HIS A 259 34.25 19.03 -11.11
C HIS A 259 35.41 18.28 -11.80
N HIS A 260 35.20 17.03 -12.20
CA HIS A 260 36.19 16.23 -12.92
C HIS A 260 36.56 16.84 -14.29
N PHE A 261 35.59 17.44 -14.99
CA PHE A 261 35.81 18.11 -16.28
C PHE A 261 36.38 19.54 -16.16
N GLU A 262 36.78 19.98 -14.96
CA GLU A 262 37.37 21.30 -14.68
C GLU A 262 36.66 22.47 -15.40
N ILE A 263 35.32 22.48 -15.42
CA ILE A 263 34.55 23.62 -15.93
C ILE A 263 34.64 24.77 -14.91
N LYS A 264 35.80 25.45 -14.91
CA LYS A 264 36.33 26.32 -13.84
C LYS A 264 35.54 27.61 -13.57
N LYS A 265 34.46 27.91 -14.31
CA LYS A 265 33.67 29.14 -14.13
C LYS A 265 32.17 28.93 -14.38
N ASN A 266 31.53 28.11 -13.56
CA ASN A 266 30.07 28.16 -13.47
C ASN A 266 29.65 29.14 -12.38
N TRP A 267 29.54 30.42 -12.77
CA TRP A 267 28.77 31.45 -12.05
C TRP A 267 27.41 30.94 -11.55
N PHE A 268 26.83 29.98 -12.29
CA PHE A 268 25.60 29.28 -11.94
C PHE A 268 25.66 28.49 -10.62
N PHE A 269 26.81 27.94 -10.21
CA PHE A 269 26.91 27.23 -8.92
C PHE A 269 27.09 28.21 -7.75
N GLU A 270 27.87 29.28 -7.94
CA GLU A 270 28.02 30.34 -6.93
C GLU A 270 26.67 30.93 -6.52
N PHE A 271 25.72 30.94 -7.46
CA PHE A 271 24.37 31.38 -7.26
C PHE A 271 23.62 30.58 -6.17
N PHE A 272 23.83 29.26 -6.11
CA PHE A 272 23.10 28.35 -5.20
C PHE A 272 23.81 28.06 -3.87
N ILE A 273 25.01 28.58 -3.65
CA ILE A 273 25.84 28.32 -2.46
C ILE A 273 25.28 28.97 -1.17
N MET A 274 24.28 29.87 -1.26
CA MET A 274 23.63 30.53 -0.10
C MET A 274 24.63 31.00 0.97
N GLY A 275 25.74 31.62 0.56
CA GLY A 275 26.78 32.09 1.47
C GLY A 275 27.60 31.00 2.19
N GLY A 276 27.58 29.75 1.71
CA GLY A 276 28.34 28.61 2.24
C GLY A 276 27.63 27.80 3.32
N LYS A 277 26.38 28.16 3.67
CA LYS A 277 25.62 27.50 4.75
C LYS A 277 24.91 26.22 4.32
N VAL A 278 24.61 26.09 3.04
CA VAL A 278 23.86 24.96 2.47
C VAL A 278 24.59 24.50 1.22
N SER A 279 24.62 23.18 0.98
CA SER A 279 25.19 22.62 -0.25
C SER A 279 24.46 23.17 -1.49
N PRO A 280 25.16 23.61 -2.55
CA PRO A 280 24.51 24.10 -3.76
C PRO A 280 23.60 23.05 -4.41
N TYR A 281 23.93 21.76 -4.25
CA TYR A 281 23.13 20.65 -4.77
C TYR A 281 21.76 20.54 -4.09
N PHE A 282 21.69 20.83 -2.79
CA PHE A 282 20.44 20.88 -2.05
C PHE A 282 19.57 22.03 -2.56
N SER A 283 20.14 23.22 -2.73
CA SER A 283 19.43 24.40 -3.23
C SER A 283 18.92 24.21 -4.66
N ILE A 284 19.73 23.62 -5.55
CA ILE A 284 19.34 23.32 -6.94
C ILE A 284 18.20 22.31 -6.97
N SER A 285 18.35 21.18 -6.29
CA SER A 285 17.34 20.12 -6.27
C SER A 285 16.01 20.58 -5.66
N ALA A 286 16.06 21.38 -4.59
CA ALA A 286 14.87 21.99 -4.00
C ALA A 286 14.17 22.94 -4.99
N SER A 287 14.93 23.81 -5.67
CA SER A 287 14.39 24.77 -6.65
C SER A 287 13.74 24.06 -7.84
N VAL A 288 14.43 23.05 -8.41
CA VAL A 288 13.89 22.22 -9.50
C VAL A 288 12.62 21.49 -9.07
N SER A 289 12.60 20.92 -7.88
CA SER A 289 11.42 20.20 -7.36
C SER A 289 10.23 21.13 -7.14
N VAL A 290 10.47 22.35 -6.64
CA VAL A 290 9.42 23.37 -6.49
C VAL A 290 8.86 23.76 -7.86
N VAL A 291 9.70 23.96 -8.88
CA VAL A 291 9.26 24.27 -10.25
C VAL A 291 8.40 23.14 -10.86
N ILE A 292 8.84 21.89 -10.70
CA ILE A 292 8.07 20.73 -11.17
C ILE A 292 6.70 20.71 -10.49
N VAL A 293 6.65 20.82 -9.16
CA VAL A 293 5.38 20.81 -8.43
C VAL A 293 4.52 22.03 -8.78
N SER A 294 5.11 23.22 -8.93
CA SER A 294 4.37 24.44 -9.27
C SER A 294 3.73 24.36 -10.65
N SER A 295 4.43 23.77 -11.63
CA SER A 295 3.91 23.59 -12.99
C SER A 295 2.60 22.79 -13.01
N MET A 296 2.52 21.74 -12.18
CA MET A 296 1.29 20.97 -12.03
C MET A 296 0.17 21.80 -11.38
N TRP A 297 0.50 22.61 -10.37
CA TRP A 297 -0.49 23.45 -9.69
C TRP A 297 -1.04 24.58 -10.55
N LEU A 298 -0.31 25.07 -11.57
CA LEU A 298 -0.80 26.08 -12.50
C LEU A 298 -2.07 25.63 -13.23
N PHE A 299 -2.22 24.33 -13.52
CA PHE A 299 -3.41 23.79 -14.19
C PHE A 299 -4.64 23.70 -13.27
N TYR A 300 -4.46 23.51 -11.96
CA TYR A 300 -5.58 23.30 -11.02
C TYR A 300 -5.93 24.54 -10.21
N LYS A 301 -4.93 25.27 -9.70
CA LYS A 301 -5.07 26.50 -8.89
C LYS A 301 -3.93 27.47 -9.22
N PRO A 302 -4.09 28.32 -10.25
CA PRO A 302 -3.02 29.19 -10.77
C PRO A 302 -2.34 30.04 -9.70
N TRP A 303 -3.09 30.61 -8.75
CA TRP A 303 -2.52 31.45 -7.69
C TRP A 303 -1.56 30.69 -6.76
N ILE A 304 -1.88 29.43 -6.42
CA ILE A 304 -0.98 28.57 -5.63
C ILE A 304 0.25 28.23 -6.46
N GLY A 305 0.07 27.90 -7.74
CA GLY A 305 1.15 27.61 -8.66
C GLY A 305 2.15 28.76 -8.80
N VAL A 306 1.66 29.98 -9.02
CA VAL A 306 2.51 31.19 -9.11
C VAL A 306 3.22 31.46 -7.78
N GLY A 307 2.51 31.35 -6.66
CA GLY A 307 3.11 31.48 -5.32
C GLY A 307 4.27 30.50 -5.10
N MET A 308 4.06 29.23 -5.43
CA MET A 308 5.10 28.21 -5.34
C MET A 308 6.26 28.45 -6.30
N ALA A 309 6.00 28.83 -7.55
CA ALA A 309 7.04 29.13 -8.53
C ALA A 309 7.96 30.28 -8.05
N SER A 310 7.38 31.28 -7.38
CA SER A 310 8.18 32.38 -6.81
C SER A 310 9.16 31.90 -5.73
N MET A 311 8.80 30.86 -4.96
CA MET A 311 9.68 30.27 -3.94
C MET A 311 10.89 29.54 -4.54
N ALA A 312 10.84 29.10 -5.80
CA ALA A 312 12.01 28.51 -6.45
C ALA A 312 13.18 29.50 -6.59
N PHE A 313 12.88 30.80 -6.56
CA PHE A 313 13.85 31.88 -6.60
C PHE A 313 14.33 32.31 -5.20
N PHE A 314 13.86 31.69 -4.13
CA PHE A 314 14.27 32.01 -2.75
C PHE A 314 15.80 31.94 -2.49
N PRO A 315 16.55 30.99 -3.08
CA PRO A 315 18.01 31.02 -2.99
C PRO A 315 18.64 32.32 -3.52
N LEU A 316 17.97 33.02 -4.45
CA LEU A 316 18.47 34.27 -5.05
C LEU A 316 18.58 35.37 -4.02
N PHE A 317 17.47 35.56 -3.31
CA PHE A 317 17.36 36.60 -2.30
C PHE A 317 18.33 36.36 -1.14
N ILE A 318 18.49 35.11 -0.71
CA ILE A 318 19.43 34.77 0.37
C ILE A 318 20.87 35.03 -0.05
N ASN A 319 21.27 34.60 -1.26
CA ASN A 319 22.64 34.79 -1.69
C ASN A 319 22.99 36.27 -1.90
N ALA A 320 22.07 37.06 -2.46
CA ALA A 320 22.23 38.51 -2.59
C ALA A 320 22.41 39.19 -1.21
N TYR A 321 21.58 38.83 -0.23
CA TYR A 321 21.69 39.34 1.14
C TYR A 321 23.03 39.03 1.81
N PHE A 322 23.54 37.81 1.67
CA PHE A 322 24.84 37.43 2.25
C PHE A 322 26.05 37.95 1.46
N LYS A 323 25.90 38.25 0.17
CA LYS A 323 26.93 38.92 -0.62
C LYS A 323 27.12 40.35 -0.15
N ASP A 324 26.01 41.06 0.08
CA ASP A 324 26.01 42.44 0.56
C ASP A 324 26.71 42.57 1.94
N LYS A 325 26.34 41.71 2.89
CA LYS A 325 27.00 41.67 4.22
C LYS A 325 28.51 41.39 4.17
N ARG A 326 28.97 40.56 3.24
CA ARG A 326 30.41 40.29 3.06
C ARG A 326 31.17 41.49 2.50
N CYS A 327 30.54 42.27 1.61
CA CYS A 327 31.09 43.54 1.13
C CYS A 327 31.21 44.57 2.26
N TYR A 328 30.17 44.69 3.12
CA TYR A 328 30.21 45.57 4.29
C TYR A 328 31.27 45.17 5.32
N SER A 329 31.44 43.88 5.64
CA SER A 329 32.46 43.44 6.60
C SER A 329 33.89 43.57 6.07
N GLY A 330 34.09 43.45 4.74
CA GLY A 330 35.41 43.60 4.12
C GLY A 330 35.96 45.03 4.14
N GLN A 331 35.09 46.04 4.18
CA GLN A 331 35.49 47.45 4.28
C GLN A 331 36.00 47.85 5.68
N TYR A 332 35.59 47.16 6.74
CA TYR A 332 36.06 47.45 8.11
C TYR A 332 37.41 46.82 8.47
N HIS A 333 37.95 45.92 7.64
CA HIS A 333 39.27 45.30 7.87
C HIS A 333 40.39 45.89 7.00
N GLN A 334 40.10 46.93 6.20
CA GLN A 334 41.10 47.67 5.40
C GLN A 334 41.37 49.10 5.93
N LEU A 335 40.87 49.42 7.13
CA LEU A 335 41.30 50.55 7.96
C LEU A 335 42.03 49.98 9.17
#